data_AF-A0A177Y607-F1
#
_entry.id   AF-A0A177Y607-F1
#
_cell.length_a   1.000
_cell.length_b   1.000
_cell.length_c   1.000
_cell.angle_alpha   90.00
_cell.angle_beta   90.00
_cell.angle_gamma   90.00
#
_symmetry.space_group_name_H-M   'P 1'
#
loop_
_entity.id
_entity.type
_entity.pdbx_description
1 polymer ?
#
loop_
_entity_poly.entity_id
_entity_poly.type
_entity_poly.pdbx_seq_one_letter_code
_entity_poly.pdbx_strand_id
1 'polypeptide(L)' 'MNNNRLEQHLADADQPVKDFMAELLETLGKKVSANKDPKLALSYFGAQLEIKLVSFDGMVATSNHNE' A
#
# COMPACT_ATOMS: atom_id res chain seq x y z
N MET A 1 -19.38 -2.15 -5.27
CA MET A 1 -18.47 -1.67 -6.32
C MET A 1 -17.54 -2.81 -6.68
N ASN A 2 -17.34 -3.10 -7.97
CA ASN A 2 -16.56 -4.26 -8.42
C ASN A 2 -15.04 -4.01 -8.25
N ASN A 3 -14.52 -4.19 -7.03
CA ASN A 3 -13.09 -4.04 -6.72
C ASN A 3 -12.19 -4.95 -7.57
N ASN A 4 -12.72 -6.10 -8.02
CA ASN A 4 -12.02 -7.06 -8.88
C ASN A 4 -11.39 -6.42 -10.13
N ARG A 5 -12.00 -5.35 -10.68
CA ARG A 5 -11.45 -4.69 -11.88
C ARG A 5 -10.22 -3.84 -11.56
N LEU A 6 -10.18 -3.20 -10.39
CA LEU A 6 -9.02 -2.41 -9.95
C LEU A 6 -7.85 -3.31 -9.57
N GLU A 7 -8.13 -4.45 -8.92
CA GLU A 7 -7.12 -5.47 -8.60
C GLU A 7 -6.47 -6.02 -9.88
N GLN A 8 -7.27 -6.32 -10.91
CA GLN A 8 -6.76 -6.72 -12.22
C GLN A 8 -5.93 -5.62 -12.89
N HIS A 9 -6.41 -4.37 -12.88
CA HIS A 9 -5.64 -3.26 -13.43
C HIS A 9 -4.29 -3.06 -12.74
N LEU A 10 -4.20 -3.30 -11.44
CA LEU A 10 -2.94 -3.23 -10.70
C LEU A 10 -1.99 -4.39 -11.05
N ALA A 11 -2.52 -5.61 -11.22
CA ALA A 11 -1.72 -6.77 -11.63
C ALA A 11 -1.10 -6.57 -13.02
N ASP A 12 -1.87 -5.99 -13.95
CA ASP A 12 -1.44 -5.73 -15.32
C ASP A 12 -0.73 -4.38 -15.50
N ALA A 13 -0.62 -3.56 -14.46
CA ALA A 13 -0.02 -2.24 -14.56
C ALA A 13 1.47 -2.28 -14.88
N ASP A 14 1.96 -1.20 -15.50
CA ASP A 14 3.38 -0.99 -15.75
C ASP A 14 4.18 -0.91 -14.44
N GLN A 15 5.47 -1.23 -14.53
CA GLN A 15 6.38 -1.24 -13.38
C GLN A 15 6.33 0.06 -12.53
N PRO A 16 6.27 1.28 -13.09
CA PRO A 16 6.18 2.50 -12.29
C PRO A 16 4.95 2.56 -11.38
N VAL A 17 3.82 2.00 -11.81
CA VAL A 17 2.60 1.94 -10.99
C VAL A 17 2.78 0.91 -9.86
N LYS A 18 3.39 -0.23 -10.16
CA LYS A 18 3.71 -1.26 -9.16
C LYS A 18 4.69 -0.75 -8.11
N ASP A 19 5.71 -0.02 -8.53
CA ASP A 19 6.70 0.60 -7.64
C ASP A 19 6.02 1.65 -6.73
N PHE A 20 5.17 2.51 -7.31
CA PHE A 20 4.37 3.46 -6.54
C PHE A 20 3.50 2.77 -5.49
N MET A 21 2.81 1.67 -5.85
CA MET A 21 1.99 0.91 -4.91
C MET A 21 2.83 0.26 -3.81
N ALA A 22 4.02 -0.25 -4.12
CA ALA A 22 4.94 -0.81 -3.14
C ALA A 22 5.39 0.24 -2.13
N GLU A 23 5.84 1.42 -2.59
CA GLU A 23 6.24 2.53 -1.73
C GLU A 23 5.07 3.03 -0.86
N LEU A 24 3.87 3.09 -1.43
CA LEU A 24 2.67 3.50 -0.73
C LEU A 24 2.33 2.53 0.41
N LEU A 25 2.33 1.22 0.14
CA LEU A 25 2.07 0.19 1.14
C LEU A 25 3.16 0.15 2.21
N GLU A 26 4.43 0.30 1.83
CA GLU A 26 5.54 0.37 2.78
C GLU A 26 5.41 1.57 3.72
N THR A 27 5.09 2.75 3.17
CA THR A 27 4.91 3.98 3.95
C THR A 27 3.75 3.87 4.93
N LEU A 28 2.63 3.29 4.50
CA LEU A 28 1.47 3.06 5.35
C LEU A 28 1.78 1.99 6.41
N GLY A 29 2.47 0.91 6.04
CA GLY A 29 2.91 -0.14 6.96
C GLY A 29 3.80 0.39 8.07
N LYS A 30 4.77 1.27 7.74
CA LYS A 30 5.62 1.95 8.73
C LYS A 30 4.80 2.77 9.74
N LYS A 31 3.69 3.40 9.32
CA LYS A 31 2.79 4.12 10.24
C LYS A 31 2.06 3.16 11.17
N VAL A 32 1.60 2.01 10.68
CA VAL A 32 1.01 0.95 11.51
C VAL A 32 2.01 0.47 12.56
N SER A 33 3.24 0.13 12.15
CA SER A 33 4.30 -0.31 13.07
C SER A 33 4.67 0.74 14.12
N ALA A 34 4.54 2.03 13.78
CA ALA A 34 4.77 3.14 14.70
C ALA A 34 3.53 3.50 15.56
N ASN A 35 2.46 2.70 15.53
CA ASN A 35 1.18 2.94 16.19
C ASN A 35 0.56 4.33 15.85
N LYS A 36 0.77 4.77 14.60
CA LYS A 36 0.22 6.02 14.05
C LYS A 36 -0.95 5.68 13.12
N ASP A 37 -1.87 6.64 12.94
CA ASP A 37 -2.95 6.53 11.96
C ASP A 37 -2.36 6.31 10.54
N PRO A 38 -2.60 5.16 9.91
CA PRO A 38 -1.96 4.79 8.65
C PRO A 38 -2.71 5.42 7.48
N LYS A 39 -2.59 6.74 7.39
CA LYS A 39 -3.14 7.56 6.29
C LYS A 39 -2.08 8.40 5.61
N LEU A 40 -2.33 8.67 4.34
CA LEU A 40 -1.55 9.55 3.47
C LEU A 40 -2.50 10.47 2.71
N ALA A 41 -2.09 11.73 2.56
CA ALA A 41 -2.73 12.69 1.68
C ALA A 41 -1.76 13.02 0.55
N LEU A 42 -2.21 12.83 -0.69
CA LEU A 42 -1.47 13.12 -1.90
C LEU A 42 -2.15 14.27 -2.64
N SER A 43 -1.35 15.14 -3.25
CA SER A 43 -1.84 16.21 -4.11
C SER A 43 -1.38 15.96 -5.53
N TYR A 44 -2.30 15.86 -6.48
CA TYR A 44 -1.97 15.57 -7.88
C TYR A 44 -2.97 16.23 -8.82
N PHE A 45 -2.48 16.98 -9.82
CA PHE A 45 -3.30 17.77 -10.77
C PHE A 45 -4.42 18.59 -10.11
N GLY A 46 -4.14 19.21 -8.95
CA GLY A 46 -5.14 20.00 -8.21
C GLY A 46 -6.19 19.18 -7.47
N ALA A 47 -6.16 17.84 -7.57
CA ALA A 47 -6.94 16.95 -6.74
C ALA A 47 -6.18 16.61 -5.45
N GLN A 48 -6.93 16.47 -4.35
CA GLN A 48 -6.44 15.92 -3.11
C GLN A 48 -6.98 14.50 -2.95
N LEU A 49 -6.08 13.53 -2.82
CA LEU A 49 -6.40 12.11 -2.64
C LEU A 49 -5.98 11.69 -1.24
N GLU A 50 -6.91 11.20 -0.44
CA GLU A 50 -6.60 10.55 0.84
C GLU A 50 -6.64 9.03 0.69
N ILE A 51 -5.62 8.36 1.19
CA ILE A 51 -5.49 6.91 1.18
C ILE A 51 -5.25 6.45 2.62
N LYS A 52 -6.08 5.52 3.08
CA LYS A 52 -5.98 4.92 4.41
C LYS A 52 -5.83 3.41 4.28
N LEU A 53 -4.83 2.85 4.96
CA LEU A 53 -4.68 1.41 5.09
C LEU A 53 -5.70 0.90 6.11
N VAL A 54 -6.59 0.01 5.66
CA VAL A 54 -7.69 -0.53 6.49
C VAL A 54 -7.26 -1.81 7.19
N SER A 55 -6.64 -2.72 6.45
CA SER A 55 -6.03 -3.95 6.95
C SER A 55 -4.78 -4.27 6.14
N PHE A 56 -3.89 -5.06 6.74
CA PHE A 56 -2.73 -5.62 6.05
C PHE A 56 -2.60 -7.08 6.48
N ASP A 57 -3.13 -7.98 5.64
CA ASP A 57 -3.17 -9.42 5.93
C ASP A 57 -1.89 -10.15 5.48
N GLY A 58 -0.91 -9.41 4.96
CA GLY A 58 0.42 -9.92 4.67
C GLY A 58 1.14 -10.24 5.97
N MET A 59 1.18 -11.52 6.35
CA MET A 59 1.97 -11.97 7.49
C MET A 59 3.43 -11.56 7.27
N VAL A 60 3.99 -10.80 8.20
CA VAL A 60 5.44 -10.70 8.36
C VAL A 60 5.89 -12.10 8.75
N ALA A 61 6.29 -12.92 7.77
CA ALA A 61 7.05 -14.11 8.06
C ALA A 61 8.35 -13.63 8.71
N THR A 62 8.42 -13.72 10.03
CA THR A 62 9.70 -13.73 10.73
C THR A 62 10.43 -14.96 10.23
N SER A 63 11.20 -14.81 9.16
CA SER A 63 12.22 -15.75 8.78
C SER A 63 13.30 -15.70 9.85
N ASN A 64 13.06 -16.42 10.96
CA ASN A 64 14.12 -16.88 11.84
C ASN A 64 14.91 -17.91 11.04
N HIS A 65 15.87 -17.41 10.24
CA HIS A 65 16.92 -18.23 9.66
C HIS A 65 17.97 -18.43 10.76
N ASN A 66 17.76 -19.45 11.59
CA ASN A 66 18.86 -20.02 12.38
C ASN A 66 19.57 -21.03 11.46
N GLU A 67 20.75 -20.63 10.97
CA GLU A 67 21.83 -21.57 10.62
C GLU A 67 22.47 -22.13 11.89
#